data_AF-A0A7J8MTM1-F1
#
_entry.id   AF-A0A7J8MTM1-F1
#
_cell.length_a   1.000
_cell.length_b   1.000
_cell.length_c   1.000
_cell.angle_alpha   90.00
_cell.angle_beta   90.00
_cell.angle_gamma   90.00
#
_symmetry.space_group_name_H-M   'P 1'
#
loop_
_entity.id
_entity.type
_entity.pdbx_description
1 polymer ?
#
loop_
_entity_poly.entity_id
_entity_poly.type
_entity_poly.pdbx_seq_one_letter_code
_entity_poly.pdbx_strand_id
1 'polypeptide(L)'
;MRSTMTNLWHPVIGIQISDLGEKRFMFKFFHRMGLERVIKGSPWTFNNHLLMLYLLNEGEDPLRVPLILVVFLVQIHGVPQGFFTEALAHQLGGFLETFFGV
;
A
#
# COMPACT_ATOMS: atom_id res chain seq x y z
N MET A 1 -15.87 4.40 -6.48
CA MET A 1 -14.72 4.36 -5.55
C MET A 1 -15.15 4.28 -4.10
N ARG A 2 -15.86 5.28 -3.55
CA ARG A 2 -16.23 5.33 -2.12
C ARG A 2 -16.84 4.04 -1.58
N SER A 3 -17.96 3.57 -2.15
CA SER A 3 -18.63 2.35 -1.69
C SER A 3 -17.75 1.11 -1.78
N THR A 4 -17.08 0.91 -2.92
CA THR A 4 -16.17 -0.23 -3.15
C THR A 4 -15.04 -0.27 -2.13
N MET A 5 -14.35 0.85 -1.90
CA MET A 5 -13.22 0.89 -0.97
C MET A 5 -13.66 0.76 0.48
N THR A 6 -14.79 1.37 0.86
CA THR A 6 -15.36 1.17 2.20
C THR A 6 -15.73 -0.29 2.46
N ASN A 7 -16.31 -0.97 1.47
CA ASN A 7 -16.65 -2.39 1.58
C ASN A 7 -15.39 -3.27 1.65
N LEU A 8 -14.41 -3.01 0.78
CA LEU A 8 -13.16 -3.77 0.70
C LEU A 8 -12.33 -3.64 1.98
N TRP A 9 -12.10 -2.40 2.43
CA TRP A 9 -11.29 -2.15 3.62
C TRP A 9 -12.05 -2.36 4.93
N HIS A 10 -13.37 -2.45 4.89
CA HIS A 10 -14.25 -2.77 6.01
C HIS A 10 -13.83 -2.10 7.34
N PRO A 11 -13.76 -0.76 7.39
CA PRO A 11 -13.24 -0.04 8.55
C PRO A 11 -14.18 -0.18 9.74
N VAL A 12 -13.64 -0.60 10.89
CA VAL A 12 -14.41 -0.91 12.11
C VAL A 12 -15.28 0.26 12.59
N ILE A 13 -14.73 1.48 12.61
CA ILE A 13 -15.44 2.70 13.07
C ILE A 13 -15.94 3.54 11.88
N GLY A 14 -15.39 3.31 10.70
CA GLY A 14 -15.70 4.05 9.50
C GLY A 14 -14.49 4.76 8.91
N ILE A 15 -14.73 5.35 7.74
CA ILE A 15 -13.74 6.06 6.94
C ILE A 15 -14.43 7.26 6.30
N GLN A 16 -13.76 8.41 6.32
CA GLN A 16 -14.15 9.56 5.52
C GLN A 16 -13.25 9.62 4.28
N ILE A 17 -13.89 9.65 3.11
CA ILE A 17 -13.20 9.76 1.82
C ILE A 17 -13.51 11.15 1.27
N SER A 18 -12.49 11.88 0.83
CA SER A 18 -12.64 13.18 0.16
C SER A 18 -11.96 13.13 -1.20
N ASP A 19 -12.66 13.58 -2.24
CA ASP A 19 -12.08 13.78 -3.57
C ASP A 19 -11.38 15.14 -3.59
N LEU A 20 -10.08 15.15 -3.90
CA LEU A 20 -9.27 16.36 -3.95
C LEU A 20 -9.08 16.87 -5.39
N GLY A 21 -9.68 16.21 -6.39
CA GLY A 21 -9.42 16.44 -7.80
C GLY A 21 -8.14 15.76 -8.27
N GLU A 22 -7.85 15.86 -9.57
CA GLU A 22 -6.59 15.36 -10.18
C GLU A 22 -6.28 13.89 -9.87
N LYS A 23 -7.31 13.05 -9.71
CA LYS A 23 -7.20 11.63 -9.31
C LYS A 23 -6.56 11.42 -7.93
N ARG A 24 -6.60 12.44 -7.06
CA ARG A 24 -6.15 12.38 -5.67
C ARG A 24 -7.34 12.27 -4.72
N PHE A 25 -7.18 11.41 -3.73
CA PHE A 25 -8.21 11.14 -2.73
C PHE A 25 -7.58 11.15 -1.34
N MET A 26 -8.27 11.75 -0.38
CA MET A 26 -7.89 11.69 1.03
C MET A 26 -8.76 10.68 1.77
N PHE A 27 -8.09 9.73 2.42
CA PHE A 27 -8.73 8.69 3.24
C PHE A 27 -8.44 8.96 4.71
N LYS A 28 -9.43 9.46 5.45
CA LYS A 28 -9.33 9.68 6.89
C LYS A 28 -9.97 8.51 7.63
N PHE A 29 -9.13 7.68 8.26
CA PHE A 29 -9.57 6.60 9.12
C PHE A 29 -9.81 7.12 10.55
N PHE A 30 -10.91 6.71 11.16
CA PHE A 30 -11.23 7.08 12.55
C PHE A 30 -10.63 6.12 13.58
N HIS A 31 -9.91 5.09 13.13
CA HIS A 31 -9.26 4.11 14.00
C HIS A 31 -7.92 3.67 13.41
N ARG A 32 -6.86 3.72 14.23
CA ARG A 32 -5.49 3.42 13.79
C ARG A 32 -5.32 2.00 13.23
N MET A 33 -5.95 0.98 13.84
CA MET A 33 -5.84 -0.38 13.31
C MET A 33 -6.42 -0.52 11.89
N GLY A 34 -7.45 0.27 11.56
CA GLY A 34 -8.03 0.28 10.21
C GLY A 34 -7.04 0.82 9.18
N LEU A 35 -6.36 1.91 9.53
CA LEU A 35 -5.28 2.48 8.73
C LEU A 35 -4.13 1.46 8.55
N GLU A 36 -3.62 0.90 9.65
CA GLU A 36 -2.51 -0.07 9.59
C GLU A 36 -2.85 -1.30 8.74
N ARG A 37 -4.07 -1.82 8.83
CA ARG A 37 -4.54 -2.93 8.01
C ARG A 37 -4.50 -2.59 6.52
N VAL A 38 -4.92 -1.39 6.16
CA VAL A 38 -4.93 -0.93 4.76
C VAL A 38 -3.51 -0.71 4.25
N ILE A 39 -2.62 -0.12 5.04
CA ILE A 39 -1.22 0.06 4.63
C ILE A 39 -0.52 -1.30 4.48
N LYS A 40 -0.66 -2.21 5.44
CA LYS A 40 -0.06 -3.56 5.39
C LYS A 40 -0.61 -4.44 4.26
N GLY A 41 -1.88 -4.25 3.88
CA GLY A 41 -2.50 -4.98 2.78
C GLY A 41 -2.25 -4.38 1.39
N SER A 42 -1.46 -3.31 1.28
CA SER A 42 -1.07 -2.75 -0.01
C SER A 42 -0.20 -3.73 -0.82
N PRO A 43 -0.23 -3.66 -2.16
CA PRO A 43 -0.93 -2.69 -3.00
C PRO A 43 -2.43 -2.99 -3.16
N TRP A 44 -3.22 -1.93 -3.38
CA TRP A 44 -4.65 -2.06 -3.67
C TRP A 44 -4.95 -1.69 -5.12
N THR A 45 -6.02 -2.27 -5.68
CA THR A 45 -6.53 -1.88 -6.98
C THR A 45 -8.00 -1.49 -6.90
N PHE A 46 -8.43 -0.54 -7.72
CA PHE A 46 -9.82 -0.15 -7.89
C PHE A 46 -10.11 0.00 -9.38
N ASN A 47 -11.09 -0.75 -9.90
CA ASN A 47 -11.42 -0.79 -11.33
C ASN A 47 -10.18 -1.01 -12.22
N ASN A 48 -9.32 -1.98 -11.88
CA ASN A 48 -8.06 -2.28 -12.57
C ASN A 48 -7.02 -1.14 -12.59
N HIS A 49 -7.21 -0.09 -11.79
CA HIS A 49 -6.22 0.95 -11.57
C HIS A 49 -5.53 0.73 -10.23
N LEU A 50 -4.21 0.86 -10.20
CA LEU A 50 -3.42 0.78 -8.98
C LEU A 50 -3.70 2.00 -8.07
N LEU A 51 -3.88 1.74 -6.77
CA LEU A 51 -3.95 2.76 -5.74
C LEU A 51 -2.57 2.96 -5.10
N MET A 52 -1.94 4.08 -5.43
CA MET A 52 -0.75 4.55 -4.70
C MET A 52 -1.20 5.22 -3.40
N LEU A 53 -0.70 4.71 -2.28
CA LEU A 53 -1.04 5.20 -0.95
C LEU A 53 0.17 5.84 -0.31
N TYR A 54 -0.07 6.98 0.35
CA TYR A 54 0.92 7.68 1.13
C TYR A 54 0.30 8.05 2.48
N LEU A 55 1.01 7.77 3.57
CA LEU A 55 0.58 8.16 4.91
C LEU A 55 0.99 9.61 5.15
N LEU A 56 0.00 10.51 5.15
CA LEU A 56 0.23 11.93 5.39
C LEU A 56 0.72 12.20 6.82
N ASN A 57 1.80 12.96 6.92
CA ASN A 57 2.28 13.56 8.16
C ASN A 57 1.54 14.87 8.45
N GLU A 58 1.64 15.33 9.69
CA GLU A 58 1.04 16.59 10.10
C GLU A 58 1.63 17.77 9.31
N GLY A 59 0.76 18.62 8.76
CA GLY A 59 1.15 19.80 7.99
C GLY A 59 1.51 19.55 6.52
N GLU A 60 1.53 18.31 6.04
CA GLU A 60 1.75 18.02 4.62
C GLU A 60 0.53 18.37 3.78
N ASP A 61 0.79 18.91 2.58
CA ASP A 61 -0.24 19.17 1.57
C ASP A 61 -0.49 17.89 0.74
N PRO A 62 -1.69 17.29 0.81
CA PRO A 62 -2.04 16.07 0.06
C PRO A 62 -1.94 16.22 -1.46
N LEU A 63 -1.98 17.45 -1.99
CA LEU A 63 -1.83 17.72 -3.42
C LEU A 63 -0.36 17.73 -3.85
N ARG A 64 0.57 17.96 -2.91
CA ARG A 64 2.01 18.10 -3.18
C ARG A 64 2.82 16.85 -2.85
N VAL A 65 2.26 15.91 -2.10
CA VAL A 65 2.94 14.64 -1.82
C VAL A 65 3.16 13.82 -3.10
N PRO A 66 4.39 13.32 -3.34
CA PRO A 66 4.70 12.54 -4.52
C PRO A 66 4.16 11.11 -4.37
N LEU A 67 3.15 10.77 -5.17
CA LEU A 67 2.63 9.41 -5.32
C LEU A 67 3.38 8.72 -6.48
N ILE A 68 4.64 8.32 -6.24
CA ILE A 68 5.55 7.81 -7.28
C ILE A 68 6.08 6.40 -7.01
N LEU A 69 5.86 5.88 -5.81
CA LEU A 69 6.33 4.56 -5.38
C LEU A 69 5.17 3.74 -4.83
N VAL A 70 5.25 2.43 -5.04
CA VAL A 70 4.34 1.44 -4.47
C VAL A 70 5.17 0.23 -4.07
N VAL A 71 4.84 -0.36 -2.91
CA VAL A 71 5.50 -1.58 -2.44
C VAL A 71 4.67 -2.78 -2.87
N PHE A 72 5.33 -3.76 -3.47
CA PHE A 72 4.73 -5.05 -3.81
C PHE A 72 5.29 -6.14 -2.90
N LEU A 73 4.40 -6.98 -2.39
CA LEU A 73 4.80 -8.26 -1.78
C LEU A 73 4.94 -9.30 -2.91
N VAL A 74 6.18 -9.65 -3.23
CA VAL A 74 6.49 -10.64 -4.26
C VAL A 74 6.72 -11.99 -3.59
N GLN A 75 5.89 -12.97 -3.94
CA GLN A 75 6.09 -14.36 -3.51
C GLN A 75 6.85 -15.13 -4.59
N ILE A 76 7.96 -15.75 -4.20
CA ILE A 76 8.81 -16.54 -5.10
C ILE A 76 8.47 -18.02 -4.90
N HIS A 77 8.13 -18.71 -5.99
CA HIS A 77 7.76 -20.11 -5.99
C HIS A 77 8.87 -21.00 -6.56
N GLY A 78 8.93 -22.25 -6.12
CA GLY A 78 9.87 -23.24 -6.67
C GLY A 78 11.32 -23.10 -6.20
N VAL A 79 11.58 -22.32 -5.14
CA VAL A 79 12.92 -22.23 -4.52
C VAL A 79 13.23 -23.57 -3.82
N PRO A 80 14.36 -24.25 -4.13
CA PRO A 80 14.72 -25.48 -3.44
C PRO A 80 15.10 -25.21 -1.97
N GLN A 81 14.88 -26.18 -1.07
CA GLN A 81 15.03 -25.99 0.38
C GLN A 81 16.41 -25.44 0.82
N GLY A 82 17.49 -25.83 0.13
CA GLY A 82 18.84 -25.35 0.44
C GLY A 82 19.10 -23.88 0.08
N PHE A 83 18.17 -23.23 -0.62
CA PHE A 83 18.31 -21.86 -1.12
C PHE A 83 17.44 -20.85 -0.37
N PHE A 84 16.65 -21.26 0.63
CA PHE A 84 15.89 -20.34 1.50
C PHE A 84 16.83 -19.63 2.48
N THR A 85 17.62 -18.70 1.95
CA THR A 85 18.55 -17.88 2.71
C THR A 85 18.20 -16.42 2.57
N GLU A 86 18.45 -15.64 3.61
CA GLU A 86 18.28 -14.19 3.57
C GLU A 86 19.11 -13.57 2.45
N ALA A 87 20.34 -14.08 2.24
CA ALA A 87 21.22 -13.65 1.17
C ALA A 87 20.57 -13.78 -0.23
N LEU A 88 19.90 -14.89 -0.51
CA LEU A 88 19.18 -15.05 -1.77
C LEU A 88 17.98 -14.10 -1.87
N ALA A 89 17.25 -13.87 -0.76
CA ALA A 89 16.16 -12.91 -0.75
C ALA A 89 16.63 -11.49 -1.07
N HIS A 90 17.76 -11.04 -0.49
CA HIS A 90 18.39 -9.76 -0.82
C HIS A 90 18.84 -9.69 -2.27
N GLN A 91 19.45 -10.77 -2.80
CA GLN A 91 19.88 -10.82 -4.20
C GLN A 91 18.70 -10.73 -5.18
N LEU A 92 17.64 -11.50 -4.94
CA LEU A 92 16.44 -11.50 -5.79
C LEU A 92 15.68 -10.18 -5.66
N GLY A 93 15.52 -9.68 -4.44
CA GLY A 93 14.89 -8.39 -4.18
C GLY A 93 15.62 -7.25 -4.87
N GLY A 94 16.95 -7.18 -4.70
CA GLY A 94 17.80 -6.17 -5.33
C GLY A 94 17.91 -6.30 -6.85
N PHE A 95 17.73 -7.50 -7.41
CA PHE A 95 17.61 -7.69 -8.85
C PHE A 95 16.31 -7.11 -9.40
N LEU A 96 15.21 -7.23 -8.67
CA LEU A 96 13.92 -6.69 -9.10
C LEU A 96 13.90 -5.17 -8.99
N GLU A 97 14.15 -4.64 -7.79
CA GLU A 97 14.06 -3.21 -7.48
C GLU A 97 14.72 -2.92 -6.10
N THR A 98 14.31 -1.82 -5.44
CA THR A 98 14.62 -1.60 -4.02
C THR A 98 13.94 -2.67 -3.15
N PHE A 99 14.74 -3.44 -2.42
CA PHE A 99 14.26 -4.45 -1.46
C PHE A 99 14.21 -3.87 -0.04
N PHE A 100 13.05 -4.00 0.59
CA PHE A 100 12.87 -3.72 2.02
C PHE A 100 12.77 -5.08 2.70
N GLY A 101 13.78 -5.45 3.50
CA GLY A 101 13.86 -6.75 4.18
C GLY A 101 12.62 -7.06 5.03
N VAL A 102 12.40 -8.35 5.31
CA VAL A 102 11.28 -8.86 6.13
C VAL A 102 11.65 -8.87 7.60
#